data_AF-A0A1C6R9U8-F1
#
_entry.id   AF-A0A1C6R9U8-F1
#
_cell.length_a   1.000
_cell.length_b   1.000
_cell.length_c   1.000
_cell.angle_alpha   90.00
_cell.angle_beta   90.00
_cell.angle_gamma   90.00
#
_symmetry.space_group_name_H-M   'P 1'
#
loop_
_entity.id
_entity.type
_entity.pdbx_description
1 polymer ?
#
loop_
_entity_poly.entity_id
_entity_poly.type
_entity_poly.pdbx_seq_one_letter_code
_entity_poly.pdbx_strand_id
1 'polypeptide(L)' 'MSRERFVVHLPVLATDLAAAKRFFFCDRLLDGRRRCPLPADHVGECGPSRHR' A
#
# COMPACT_ATOMS: atom_id res chain seq x y z
N MET A 1 -11.37 -18.80 12.03
CA MET A 1 -10.14 -17.98 12.03
C MET A 1 -10.50 -16.58 11.55
N SER A 2 -10.90 -15.68 12.45
CA SER A 2 -11.19 -14.28 12.10
C SER A 2 -9.89 -13.55 11.75
N ARG A 3 -9.86 -12.84 10.62
CA ARG A 3 -8.72 -12.00 10.24
C ARG A 3 -8.71 -10.76 11.13
N GLU A 4 -7.78 -10.71 12.09
CA GLU A 4 -7.58 -9.52 12.92
C GLU A 4 -6.89 -8.41 12.12
N ARG A 5 -7.28 -7.16 12.37
CA ARG A 5 -6.72 -5.97 11.74
C ARG A 5 -6.11 -5.09 12.82
N PHE A 6 -4.86 -4.70 12.61
CA PHE A 6 -4.12 -3.83 13.51
C PHE A 6 -3.89 -2.47 12.85
N VAL A 7 -3.91 -1.41 13.66
CA VAL A 7 -3.59 -0.03 13.24
C VAL A 7 -2.42 0.44 14.09
N VAL A 8 -1.36 0.93 13.45
CA VAL A 8 -0.16 1.44 14.13
C VAL A 8 -0.01 2.92 13.79
N HIS A 9 0.13 3.76 14.82
CA HIS A 9 0.52 5.16 14.67
C HIS A 9 2.02 5.27 14.89
N LEU A 10 2.77 5.38 13.80
CA LEU A 10 4.21 5.57 13.83
C LEU A 10 4.53 7.03 13.46
N PRO A 11 5.26 7.80 14.30
CA PRO A 11 5.78 9.10 13.87
C PRO A 11 6.75 8.91 12.71
N VAL A 12 6.62 9.74 11.68
CA VAL A 12 7.45 9.70 10.46
C VAL A 12 7.97 11.09 10.17
N LEU A 13 9.27 11.18 9.90
CA LEU A 13 9.95 12.37 9.40
C LEU A 13 9.98 12.36 7.86
N ALA A 14 10.25 13.51 7.25
CA ALA A 14 10.38 13.61 5.80
C ALA A 14 11.47 12.67 5.24
N THR A 15 12.54 12.45 6.00
CA THR A 15 13.64 11.54 5.67
C THR A 15 13.24 10.07 5.64
N ASP A 16 12.14 9.71 6.30
CA ASP A 16 11.68 8.33 6.39
C ASP A 16 10.88 7.90 5.14
N LEU A 17 10.58 8.82 4.21
CA LEU A 17 9.71 8.57 3.06
C LEU A 17 10.07 7.29 2.29
N ALA A 18 11.36 7.02 2.08
CA ALA A 18 11.81 5.82 1.36
C ALA A 18 11.49 4.51 2.12
N ALA A 19 11.68 4.49 3.45
CA ALA A 19 11.37 3.33 4.28
C ALA A 19 9.86 3.18 4.48
N ALA A 20 9.17 4.30 4.71
CA ALA A 20 7.73 4.42 4.88
C ALA A 20 6.96 3.76 3.72
N LYS A 21 7.35 4.04 2.46
CA LYS A 21 6.67 3.51 1.26
C LYS A 21 6.52 1.98 1.22
N ARG A 22 7.36 1.23 1.94
CA ARG A 22 7.29 -0.25 2.03
C ARG A 22 6.11 -0.76 2.85
N PHE A 23 5.57 0.08 3.73
CA PHE A 23 4.47 -0.27 4.64
C PHE A 23 3.11 0.28 4.16
N PHE A 24 3.10 1.09 3.10
CA PHE A 24 1.89 1.65 2.53
C PHE A 24 1.56 1.00 1.19
N PHE A 25 0.27 1.01 0.85
CA PHE A 25 -0.22 0.60 -0.45
C PHE A 25 -0.29 1.80 -1.39
N CYS A 26 -0.24 1.54 -2.69
CA CYS A 26 -0.45 2.56 -3.71
C CYS A 26 -1.87 3.15 -3.59
N ASP A 27 -1.96 4.46 -3.37
CA ASP A 27 -3.25 5.16 -3.21
C ASP A 27 -4.01 5.40 -4.52
N ARG A 28 -3.53 4.89 -5.66
CA ARG A 28 -4.22 5.03 -6.94
C ARG A 28 -5.55 4.29 -6.91
N LEU A 29 -6.62 5.00 -7.24
CA LEU A 29 -7.95 4.43 -7.42
C LEU A 29 -8.02 3.70 -8.77
N LEU A 30 -8.52 2.46 -8.71
CA LEU A 30 -8.86 1.63 -9.85
C LEU A 30 -10.35 1.76 -10.18
N ASP A 31 -10.75 1.19 -11.31
CA ASP A 31 -12.16 1.05 -11.67
C ASP A 31 -12.94 0.31 -10.55
N GLY A 32 -14.12 0.81 -10.24
CA GLY A 32 -14.93 0.33 -9.11
C GLY A 32 -14.56 0.89 -7.74
N ARG A 33 -13.85 2.04 -7.69
CA ARG A 33 -13.51 2.79 -6.45
C ARG A 33 -12.68 2.01 -5.43
N ARG A 34 -11.97 0.99 -5.87
CA ARG A 34 -11.02 0.25 -5.02
C ARG A 34 -9.63 0.84 -5.20
N ARG A 35 -8.82 0.85 -4.14
CA ARG A 35 -7.40 1.22 -4.22
C ARG A 35 -6.57 0.09 -4.81
N CYS A 36 -5.46 0.45 -5.45
CA CYS A 36 -4.47 -0.49 -5.92
C CYS A 36 -3.96 -1.35 -4.75
N PRO A 37 -3.94 -2.69 -4.87
CA PRO A 37 -3.49 -3.56 -3.78
C PRO A 37 -1.95 -3.71 -3.72
N LEU A 38 -1.20 -3.05 -4.61
CA LEU A 38 0.26 -3.17 -4.68
C LEU A 38 0.96 -2.21 -3.69
N PRO A 39 2.21 -2.52 -3.24
CA PRO A 39 3.02 -1.63 -2.41
C PRO A 39 3.22 -0.25 -3.04
N ALA A 40 3.35 0.82 -2.25
CA ALA A 40 3.44 2.19 -2.78
C ALA A 40 4.66 2.46 -3.69
N ASP A 41 5.70 1.63 -3.61
CA ASP A 41 6.91 1.68 -4.44
C ASP A 41 6.92 0.65 -5.59
N HIS A 42 5.76 0.04 -5.91
CA HIS A 42 5.69 -0.96 -6.98
C HIS A 42 6.08 -0.38 -8.34
N VAL A 43 6.72 -1.22 -9.15
CA VAL A 43 7.04 -0.92 -10.55
C VAL A 43 5.99 -1.57 -11.46
N GLY A 44 5.60 -0.90 -12.54
CA GLY A 44 4.62 -1.39 -13.50
C GLY A 44 3.21 -0.82 -13.29
N GLU A 45 2.28 -1.27 -14.12
CA GLU A 45 0.91 -0.75 -14.15
C GLU A 45 0.09 -1.19 -12.94
N CYS A 46 -0.81 -0.30 -12.49
CA CYS A 46 -1.76 -0.60 -11.41
C CYS A 46 -2.82 -1.60 -11.91
N GLY A 47 -3.21 -2.57 -11.07
CA GLY A 47 -4.23 -3.56 -11.43
C GLY A 47 -4.64 -4.47 -10.28
N PRO A 48 -5.68 -5.32 -10.49
CA PRO A 48 -6.16 -6.26 -9.49
C PRO A 48 -5.14 -7.41 -9.34
N SER A 49 -4.09 -7.18 -8.55
CA SER A 49 -3.10 -8.16 -8.09
C SER A 49 -2.51 -9.09 -9.18
N ARG A 50 -1.25 -8.88 -9.57
CA ARG A 50 -0.45 -9.95 -10.21
C ARG A 50 0.10 -10.83 -9.09
N HIS A 51 -0.60 -11.95 -8.82
CA HIS A 51 -0.05 -13.04 -8.03
C HIS A 51 1.28 -13.49 -8.65
N ARG A 52 2.33 -13.59 -7.82
CA ARG A 52 3.46 -14.48 -8.11
C ARG A 52 3.11 -15.85 -7.57
#